data_AF-A0A2V8IV79-F1
#
_entry.id   AF-A0A2V8IV79-F1
#
_cell.length_a   1.000
_cell.length_b   1.000
_cell.length_c   1.000
_cell.angle_alpha   90.00
_cell.angle_beta   90.00
_cell.angle_gamma   90.00
#
_symmetry.space_group_name_H-M   'P 1'
#
loop_
_entity.id
_entity.type
_entity.pdbx_description
1 polymer ?
#
loop_
_entity_poly.entity_id
_entity_poly.type
_entity_poly.pdbx_seq_one_letter_code
_entity_poly.pdbx_strand_id
1 'polypeptide(L)' 'MPPRGVKGAKNKRMYEKIKKSAKGRGRSAKTAKRIAAATVNKRRSSAKRSRAAKKSSGGKKK' A
#
# COMPACT_ATOMS: atom_id res chain seq x y z
N MET A 1 9.49 -12.44 4.88
CA MET A 1 8.11 -12.27 4.38
C MET A 1 7.68 -10.81 4.45
N PRO A 2 7.07 -10.22 3.39
CA PRO A 2 6.49 -8.90 3.47
C PRO A 2 5.28 -8.91 4.44
N PRO A 3 5.04 -7.81 5.17
CA PRO A 3 4.02 -7.75 6.21
C PRO A 3 2.60 -7.97 5.66
N ARG A 4 1.72 -8.50 6.53
CA ARG A 4 0.29 -8.75 6.24
C ARG A 4 -0.33 -7.50 5.59
N GLY A 5 -0.77 -7.63 4.34
CA GLY A 5 -1.39 -6.54 3.56
C GLY A 5 -0.73 -6.24 2.21
N VAL A 6 0.56 -6.55 2.06
CA VAL A 6 1.32 -6.42 0.79
C VAL A 6 0.99 -7.59 -0.14
N LYS A 7 -0.20 -7.56 -0.77
CA LYS A 7 -0.64 -8.58 -1.73
C LYS A 7 -0.34 -8.15 -3.18
N GLY A 8 0.18 -9.07 -3.99
CA GLY A 8 0.48 -8.86 -5.42
C GLY A 8 1.89 -8.33 -5.74
N ALA A 9 2.39 -8.64 -6.94
CA ALA A 9 3.76 -8.34 -7.39
C ALA A 9 4.10 -6.84 -7.32
N LYS A 10 3.19 -5.96 -7.80
CA LYS A 10 3.35 -4.51 -7.76
C LYS A 10 3.55 -3.96 -6.34
N ASN A 11 2.80 -4.51 -5.38
CA ASN A 11 2.86 -4.05 -3.99
C ASN A 11 4.12 -4.56 -3.29
N LYS A 12 4.58 -5.79 -3.60
CA LYS A 12 5.87 -6.31 -3.13
C LYS A 12 7.05 -5.45 -3.62
N ARG A 13 7.10 -5.10 -4.91
CA ARG A 13 8.14 -4.21 -5.46
C ARG A 13 8.15 -2.84 -4.79
N MET A 14 6.96 -2.26 -4.56
CA MET A 14 6.87 -0.94 -3.91
C MET A 14 7.30 -0.98 -2.44
N TYR A 15 6.95 -2.06 -1.72
CA TYR A 15 7.41 -2.29 -0.36
C TYR A 15 8.95 -2.29 -0.28
N GLU A 16 9.63 -3.07 -1.13
CA GLU A 16 11.09 -3.13 -1.12
C GLU A 16 11.74 -1.80 -1.51
N LYS A 17 11.19 -1.07 -2.49
CA LYS A 17 11.68 0.28 -2.85
C LYS A 17 11.60 1.26 -1.68
N ILE A 18 10.45 1.32 -0.99
CA ILE A 18 10.26 2.24 0.14
C ILE A 18 11.13 1.84 1.32
N LYS A 19 11.24 0.54 1.60
CA LYS A 19 12.12 0.02 2.64
C LYS A 19 13.58 0.37 2.36
N LYS A 20 14.06 0.21 1.12
CA LYS A 20 15.42 0.59 0.71
C LYS A 20 15.63 2.10 0.86
N SER A 21 14.67 2.91 0.41
CA SER A 21 14.73 4.37 0.55
C SER A 21 14.77 4.82 2.02
N ALA A 22 13.91 4.26 2.88
CA ALA A 22 13.87 4.60 4.29
C ALA A 22 15.16 4.20 5.03
N LYS A 23 15.74 3.05 4.69
CA LYS A 23 17.06 2.64 5.20
C LYS A 23 18.17 3.61 4.75
N GLY A 24 18.16 4.02 3.48
CA GLY A 24 19.12 4.99 2.95
C GLY A 24 19.03 6.37 3.62
N ARG A 25 17.87 6.72 4.19
CA ARG A 25 17.67 7.94 4.99
C ARG A 25 18.02 7.76 6.48
N GLY A 26 18.79 6.72 6.82
CA GLY A 26 19.21 6.45 8.21
C GLY A 26 18.12 5.90 9.13
N ARG A 27 16.95 5.46 8.62
CA ARG A 27 15.91 4.86 9.47
C ARG A 27 16.27 3.43 9.84
N SER A 28 16.04 3.07 11.10
CA SER A 28 16.21 1.69 11.58
C SER A 28 15.40 0.69 10.76
N ALA A 29 15.86 -0.56 10.67
CA ALA A 29 15.19 -1.59 9.89
C ALA A 29 13.73 -1.80 10.30
N LYS A 30 13.42 -1.69 11.60
CA LYS A 30 12.06 -1.80 12.15
C LYS A 30 11.18 -0.63 11.66
N THR A 31 11.69 0.59 11.72
CA THR A 31 10.99 1.79 11.25
C THR A 31 10.80 1.77 9.73
N ALA A 32 11.82 1.38 8.97
CA ALA A 32 11.73 1.24 7.51
C ALA A 32 10.67 0.22 7.08
N LYS A 33 10.61 -0.95 7.75
CA LYS A 33 9.56 -1.95 7.53
C LYS A 33 8.16 -1.40 7.81
N ARG A 34 7.99 -0.64 8.90
CA ARG A 34 6.72 -0.01 9.28
C ARG A 34 6.26 1.02 8.25
N ILE A 35 7.17 1.92 7.84
CA ILE A 35 6.89 2.94 6.81
C ILE A 35 6.45 2.26 5.51
N ALA A 36 7.23 1.29 5.02
CA ALA A 36 6.91 0.58 3.78
C ALA A 36 5.55 -0.14 3.84
N ALA A 37 5.23 -0.79 4.96
CA ALA A 37 3.95 -1.45 5.16
C ALA A 37 2.78 -0.45 5.15
N ALA A 38 2.91 0.65 5.92
CA ALA A 38 1.88 1.68 6.04
C ALA A 38 1.58 2.33 4.68
N THR A 39 2.61 2.67 3.90
CA THR A 39 2.43 3.28 2.57
C THR A 39 1.72 2.34 1.60
N VAL A 40 2.11 1.06 1.56
CA VAL A 40 1.45 0.07 0.68
C VAL A 40 0.01 -0.17 1.11
N ASN A 41 -0.25 -0.28 2.42
CA ASN A 41 -1.60 -0.49 2.94
C ASN A 41 -2.51 0.72 2.65
N LYS A 42 -2.02 1.96 2.80
CA LYS A 42 -2.74 3.20 2.46
C LYS A 42 -3.08 3.25 0.96
N ARG A 43 -2.13 2.90 0.08
CA ARG A 43 -2.40 2.85 -1.36
C ARG A 43 -3.44 1.79 -1.71
N ARG A 44 -3.38 0.62 -1.08
CA ARG A 44 -4.35 -0.46 -1.30
C ARG A 44 -5.76 -0.07 -0.82
N SER A 45 -5.88 0.55 0.36
CA SER A 45 -7.17 0.99 0.89
C SER A 45 -7.79 2.09 0.03
N SER A 46 -7.00 3.05 -0.43
CA SER A 46 -7.44 4.08 -1.39
C SER A 46 -7.94 3.46 -2.70
N ALA A 47 -7.20 2.51 -3.28
CA ALA A 47 -7.64 1.82 -4.50
C ALA A 47 -8.94 1.01 -4.30
N LYS A 48 -9.12 0.39 -3.12
CA LYS A 48 -10.37 -0.29 -2.78
C LYS A 48 -11.55 0.68 -2.66
N ARG A 49 -11.36 1.80 -1.96
CA ARG A 49 -12.39 2.85 -1.83
C ARG A 49 -12.80 3.42 -3.19
N SER A 50 -11.83 3.67 -4.08
CA SER A 50 -12.10 4.14 -5.43
C SER A 50 -12.95 3.15 -6.24
N ARG A 51 -12.66 1.85 -6.16
CA ARG A 51 -13.49 0.80 -6.79
C ARG A 51 -14.90 0.74 -6.21
N ALA A 52 -15.02 0.84 -4.88
CA ALA A 52 -16.32 0.85 -4.21
C ALA A 52 -17.15 2.08 -4.61
N ALA A 53 -16.53 3.27 -4.64
CA ALA A 53 -17.17 4.51 -5.05
C ALA A 53 -17.67 4.47 -6.51
N LYS A 54 -16.89 3.89 -7.43
CA LYS A 54 -17.33 3.68 -8.82
C LYS A 54 -18.51 2.71 -8.94
N LYS A 55 -18.59 1.71 -8.06
CA LYS A 55 -19.71 0.75 -8.05
C LYS A 55 -21.00 1.40 -7.52
N SER A 56 -20.91 2.30 -6.55
CA SER A 56 -22.07 3.02 -6.02
C SER A 56 -22.57 4.13 -6.94
N SER A 57 -21.70 4.74 -7.77
CA SER A 57 -22.11 5.82 -8.68
C SER A 57 -22.81 5.35 -9.97
N GLY A 58 -22.70 4.07 -10.32
CA GLY A 58 -23.34 3.50 -11.52
C GLY A 58 -24.69 2.83 -11.27
N GLY A 59 -25.17 2.79 -10.03
CA GLY A 59 -26.29 1.95 -9.61
C GLY A 59 -27.43 2.72 -8.95
N LYS A 60 -27.93 3.79 -9.58
CA LYS A 60 -29.28 4.33 -9.29
C LYS A 60 -29.77 5.26 -10.41
N LYS A 61 -30.21 4.65 -11.51
CA LYS A 61 -31.24 5.21 -12.40
C LYS A 61 -32.22 4.06 -12.70
N LYS A 62 -33.25 3.95 -11.88
CA LYS A 62 -34.52 3.30 -12.17
C LYS A 62 -35.60 4.16 -11.53
#